data_AF-H5SDF0-F1
#
_entry.id   AF-H5SDF0-F1
#
_cell.length_a   1.000
_cell.length_b   1.000
_cell.length_c   1.000
_cell.angle_alpha   90.00
_cell.angle_beta   90.00
_cell.angle_gamma   90.00
#
_symmetry.space_group_name_H-M   'P 1'
#
loop_
_entity.id
_entity.type
_entity.pdbx_description
1 polymer ?
#
loop_
_entity_poly.entity_id
_entity_poly.type
_entity_poly.pdbx_seq_one_letter_code
_entity_poly.pdbx_strand_id
1 'polypeptide(L)'
;MKARPIFPFWFRQRQIQSELINDQAVRLQGPNLPLCEVRIEPEEDGRNWRATLFRINGEPRILASAQAAEPHPQSAWQLGFELYRKHVIN
;
A
#
# COMPACT_ATOMS: atom_id res chain seq x y z
N MET A 1 16.20 5.01 -3.97
CA MET A 1 16.25 3.54 -4.17
C MET A 1 14.89 3.07 -4.65
N LYS A 2 14.84 2.21 -5.67
CA LYS A 2 13.62 1.52 -6.10
C LYS A 2 13.53 0.20 -5.34
N ALA A 3 12.45 -0.05 -4.60
CA ALA A 3 12.24 -1.32 -3.90
C ALA A 3 10.94 -1.95 -4.37
N ARG A 4 11.03 -3.16 -4.91
CA ARG A 4 9.83 -3.95 -5.23
C ARG A 4 9.13 -4.35 -3.93
N PRO A 5 7.79 -4.29 -3.87
CA PRO A 5 7.06 -4.69 -2.68
C PRO A 5 7.30 -6.17 -2.38
N ILE A 6 7.35 -6.48 -1.07
CA ILE A 6 7.32 -7.86 -0.58
C ILE A 6 5.91 -8.08 -0.07
N PHE A 7 5.13 -8.90 -0.77
CA PHE A 7 3.74 -9.13 -0.41
C PHE A 7 3.62 -9.96 0.87
N PRO A 8 2.78 -9.53 1.83
CA PRO A 8 2.53 -10.31 3.04
C PRO A 8 1.93 -11.68 2.72
N PHE A 9 2.30 -12.70 3.51
CA PHE A 9 1.80 -14.07 3.31
C PHE A 9 0.26 -14.16 3.33
N TRP A 10 -0.40 -13.29 4.09
CA TRP A 10 -1.85 -13.28 4.24
C TRP A 10 -2.60 -12.82 2.97
N PHE A 11 -1.91 -12.22 1.98
CA PHE A 11 -2.51 -11.94 0.67
C PHE A 11 -3.03 -13.22 0.03
N ARG A 12 -2.21 -14.28 0.05
CA ARG A 12 -2.59 -15.60 -0.48
C ARG A 12 -3.78 -16.19 0.31
N GLN A 13 -3.76 -16.06 1.63
CA GLN A 13 -4.84 -16.58 2.49
C GLN A 13 -6.18 -15.89 2.22
N ARG A 14 -6.16 -14.58 1.90
CA ARG A 14 -7.34 -13.77 1.60
C ARG A 14 -7.66 -13.67 0.11
N GLN A 15 -6.96 -14.44 -0.74
CA GLN A 15 -7.10 -14.43 -2.20
C GLN A 15 -6.96 -13.03 -2.83
N ILE A 16 -6.09 -12.20 -2.25
CA ILE A 16 -5.79 -10.85 -2.76
C ILE A 16 -4.88 -10.98 -3.98
N GLN A 17 -5.32 -10.42 -5.11
CA GLN A 17 -4.51 -10.18 -6.28
C GLN A 17 -3.85 -8.81 -6.18
N SER A 18 -2.59 -8.75 -6.63
CA SER A 18 -1.78 -7.53 -6.62
C SER A 18 -1.22 -7.27 -8.01
N GLU A 19 -1.37 -6.04 -8.49
CA GLU A 19 -0.83 -5.57 -9.75
C GLU A 19 0.10 -4.39 -9.49
N LEU A 20 1.33 -4.43 -10.01
CA LEU A 20 2.24 -3.30 -9.98
C LEU A 20 1.80 -2.28 -11.03
N ILE A 21 1.38 -1.09 -10.58
CA ILE A 21 1.01 0.01 -11.48
C ILE A 21 2.27 0.78 -11.91
N ASN A 22 3.18 1.00 -10.97
CA ASN A 22 4.51 1.55 -11.20
C ASN A 22 5.44 1.16 -10.04
N ASP A 23 6.66 1.73 -10.00
CA ASP A 23 7.67 1.44 -8.97
C ASP A 23 7.23 1.78 -7.53
N GLN A 24 6.18 2.58 -7.36
CA GLN A 24 5.71 3.16 -6.11
C GLN A 24 4.22 2.90 -5.84
N ALA A 25 3.52 2.16 -6.71
CA ALA A 25 2.10 1.93 -6.60
C ALA A 25 1.73 0.47 -6.91
N VAL A 26 0.94 -0.13 -6.01
CA VAL A 26 0.35 -1.47 -6.18
C VAL A 26 -1.15 -1.35 -6.08
N ARG A 27 -1.86 -1.90 -7.07
CA ARG A 27 -3.30 -2.11 -7.03
C ARG A 27 -3.62 -3.46 -6.38
N LEU A 28 -4.60 -3.46 -5.49
CA LEU A 28 -5.03 -4.59 -4.68
C LEU A 28 -6.51 -4.88 -4.93
N GLN A 29 -6.81 -6.13 -5.25
CA GLN A 29 -8.17 -6.61 -5.48
C GLN A 29 -8.38 -7.93 -4.74
N GLY A 30 -9.54 -8.11 -4.11
CA GLY A 30 -9.88 -9.35 -3.43
C GLY A 30 -11.38 -9.64 -3.48
N PRO A 31 -11.82 -10.88 -3.21
CA PRO A 31 -13.23 -11.26 -3.21
C PRO A 31 -14.03 -10.42 -2.19
N ASN A 32 -15.12 -9.78 -2.64
CA ASN A 32 -15.97 -8.91 -1.82
C ASN A 32 -15.25 -7.71 -1.16
N LEU A 33 -14.07 -7.34 -1.63
CA LEU A 33 -13.33 -6.18 -1.14
C LEU A 33 -13.37 -5.05 -2.18
N PRO A 34 -13.35 -3.78 -1.75
CA PRO A 34 -13.20 -2.66 -2.67
C PRO A 34 -11.85 -2.73 -3.40
N LEU A 35 -11.81 -2.23 -4.63
CA LEU A 35 -10.57 -2.01 -5.35
C LEU A 35 -9.76 -0.93 -4.63
N CYS A 36 -8.51 -1.25 -4.29
CA CYS A 36 -7.63 -0.35 -3.55
C CYS A 36 -6.29 -0.18 -4.26
N GLU A 37 -5.58 0.90 -3.91
CA GLU A 37 -4.22 1.14 -4.34
C GLU A 37 -3.38 1.56 -3.14
N VAL A 38 -2.22 0.94 -2.96
CA VAL A 38 -1.22 1.35 -1.99
C VAL A 38 -0.13 2.08 -2.75
N ARG A 39 0.16 3.33 -2.36
CA ARG A 39 1.25 4.12 -2.88
C ARG A 39 2.28 4.41 -1.81
N ILE A 40 3.55 4.45 -2.18
CA ILE A 40 4.64 4.88 -1.32
C ILE A 40 5.39 6.05 -1.95
N GLU A 41 5.83 6.99 -1.12
CA GLU A 41 6.56 8.16 -1.58
C GLU A 41 7.56 8.62 -0.50
N PRO A 42 8.73 9.17 -0.89
CA PRO A 42 9.58 9.86 0.08
C PRO A 42 8.85 11.10 0.59
N GLU A 43 9.05 11.44 1.87
CA GLU A 43 8.57 12.71 2.43
C GLU A 43 9.41 13.88 1.91
N GLU A 44 8.93 15.12 2.11
CA GLU A 44 9.57 16.34 1.58
C GLU A 44 11.03 16.50 2.01
N ASP A 45 11.40 16.00 3.19
CA ASP A 45 12.77 16.04 3.71
C ASP A 45 13.70 14.97 3.08
N GLY A 46 13.14 14.05 2.30
CA GLY A 46 13.83 12.91 1.68
C GLY A 46 14.39 11.89 2.68
N ARG A 47 14.14 12.06 3.99
CA ARG A 47 14.63 11.19 5.05
C ARG A 47 13.63 10.11 5.36
N ASN A 48 12.34 10.43 5.34
CA ASN A 48 11.30 9.48 5.66
C ASN A 48 10.54 9.02 4.42
N TRP A 49 9.77 7.96 4.59
CA TRP A 49 8.85 7.47 3.57
C TRP A 49 7.44 7.45 4.12
N ARG A 50 6.47 7.68 3.25
CA ARG A 50 5.05 7.61 3.55
C ARG A 50 4.40 6.50 2.76
N ALA A 51 3.37 5.90 3.34
CA ALA A 51 2.47 4.99 2.65
C ALA A 51 1.05 5.56 2.70
N THR A 52 0.38 5.56 1.55
CA THR A 52 -0.99 6.05 1.42
C THR A 52 -1.86 4.98 0.78
N LEU A 53 -2.96 4.65 1.44
CA LEU A 53 -3.99 3.73 0.97
C LEU A 53 -5.12 4.51 0.31
N PHE A 54 -5.42 4.17 -0.94
CA PHE A 54 -6.53 4.72 -1.72
C PHE A 54 -7.60 3.67 -1.94
N ARG A 55 -8.87 4.09 -1.92
CA ARG A 55 -9.98 3.37 -2.54
C ARG A 55 -10.17 3.88 -3.96
N ILE A 56 -10.29 2.97 -4.92
CA ILE A 56 -10.51 3.27 -6.33
C ILE A 56 -11.97 2.95 -6.66
N ASN A 57 -12.83 3.97 -6.72
CA ASN A 57 -14.22 3.87 -7.14
C ASN A 57 -14.60 5.13 -7.93
N GLY A 58 -14.05 5.26 -9.14
CA GLY A 58 -13.97 6.54 -9.85
C GLY A 58 -12.69 7.26 -9.45
N GLU A 59 -12.81 8.47 -8.89
CA GLU A 59 -11.65 9.23 -8.41
C GLU A 59 -11.00 8.56 -7.18
N PRO A 60 -9.66 8.46 -7.12
CA PRO A 60 -8.96 7.90 -5.97
C PRO A 60 -9.25 8.68 -4.69
N ARG A 61 -9.79 7.99 -3.67
CA ARG A 61 -10.03 8.57 -2.34
C ARG A 61 -9.04 8.02 -1.33
N ILE A 62 -8.35 8.89 -0.61
CA ILE A 62 -7.48 8.48 0.51
C ILE A 62 -8.34 7.87 1.62
N LEU A 63 -8.03 6.63 2.00
CA LEU A 63 -8.61 5.96 3.15
C LEU A 63 -7.75 6.13 4.41
N ALA A 64 -6.43 6.04 4.25
CA ALA A 64 -5.48 6.17 5.33
C ALA A 64 -4.11 6.55 4.77
N SER A 65 -3.29 7.22 5.58
CA SER A 65 -1.91 7.53 5.27
C SER A 65 -1.10 7.55 6.56
N ALA A 66 0.16 7.13 6.50
CA ALA A 66 1.07 7.17 7.63
C ALA A 66 2.54 7.20 7.18
N GLN A 67 3.38 7.78 8.03
CA GLN A 67 4.84 7.77 7.88
C GLN A 67 5.41 6.41 8.32
N ALA A 68 6.33 5.87 7.54
CA ALA A 68 7.08 4.68 7.87
C ALA A 68 8.00 4.91 9.08
N ALA A 69 8.13 3.90 9.93
CA ALA A 69 8.98 3.96 11.12
C ALA A 69 10.48 4.06 10.77
N GLU A 70 10.89 3.45 9.66
CA GLU A 70 12.28 3.45 9.19
C GLU A 70 12.39 4.20 7.86
N PRO A 71 13.52 4.90 7.62
CA PRO A 71 13.78 5.70 6.44
C PRO A 71 14.08 4.85 5.18
N HIS A 72 13.22 3.86 4.90
CA HIS A 72 13.43 2.88 3.85
C HIS A 72 12.12 2.57 3.10
N PRO A 73 12.13 2.48 1.75
CA PRO A 73 10.91 2.25 0.96
C PRO A 73 10.21 0.93 1.31
N GLN A 74 10.96 -0.10 1.70
CA GLN A 74 10.37 -1.37 2.14
C GLN A 74 9.49 -1.21 3.39
N SER A 75 9.86 -0.31 4.30
CA SER A 75 9.11 -0.06 5.52
C SER A 75 7.80 0.66 5.20
N ALA A 76 7.79 1.54 4.19
CA ALA A 76 6.56 2.12 3.66
C ALA A 76 5.68 1.08 2.96
N TRP A 77 6.25 0.13 2.20
CA TRP A 77 5.44 -0.96 1.63
C TRP A 77 4.76 -1.80 2.70
N GLN A 78 5.49 -2.22 3.72
CA GLN A 78 4.95 -2.97 4.85
C GLN A 78 3.83 -2.20 5.54
N LEU A 79 4.07 -0.91 5.85
CA LEU A 79 3.06 -0.04 6.44
C LEU A 79 1.82 0.09 5.54
N GLY A 80 1.99 0.28 4.24
CA GLY A 80 0.88 0.37 3.29
C GLY A 80 0.00 -0.88 3.27
N PHE A 81 0.61 -2.06 3.33
CA PHE A 81 -0.14 -3.31 3.44
C PHE A 81 -0.82 -3.49 4.80
N GLU A 82 -0.21 -3.00 5.88
CA GLU A 82 -0.86 -2.97 7.21
C GLU A 82 -2.04 -1.99 7.25
N LEU A 83 -1.95 -0.83 6.59
CA LEU A 83 -3.08 0.08 6.41
C LEU A 83 -4.20 -0.61 5.64
N TYR A 84 -3.89 -1.31 4.54
CA TYR A 84 -4.89 -2.08 3.79
C TYR A 84 -5.55 -3.14 4.67
N ARG A 85 -4.77 -3.91 5.43
CA ARG A 85 -5.29 -4.93 6.35
C ARG A 85 -6.24 -4.32 7.37
N LYS A 86 -5.84 -3.23 8.03
CA LYS A 86 -6.58 -2.57 9.10
C LYS A 86 -7.88 -1.89 8.61
N HIS A 87 -7.88 -1.33 7.41
CA HIS A 87 -8.98 -0.49 6.92
C HIS A 87 -9.89 -1.14 5.87
N VAL A 88 -9.50 -2.29 5.32
CA VAL A 88 -10.26 -2.98 4.25
C VAL A 88 -10.57 -4.43 4.57
N ILE A 89 -9.65 -5.17 5.18
CA ILE A 89 -9.83 -6.61 5.45
C ILE A 89 -10.46 -6.87 6.82
N ASN A 90 -10.18 -5.99 7.78
CA ASN A 90 -10.69 -6.06 9.14
C ASN A 90 -12.20 -5.84 9.21
#